data_AF-A0A9Q3JP34-F1
#
_entry.id   AF-A0A9Q3JP34-F1
#
_cell.length_a   1.000
_cell.length_b   1.000
_cell.length_c   1.000
_cell.angle_alpha   90.00
_cell.angle_beta   90.00
_cell.angle_gamma   90.00
#
_symmetry.space_group_name_H-M   'P 1'
#
loop_
_entity.id
_entity.type
_entity.pdbx_description
1 polymer ?
#
loop_
_entity_poly.entity_id
_entity_poly.type
_entity_poly.pdbx_seq_one_letter_code
_entity_poly.pdbx_strand_id
1 'polypeptide(L)'
;NSSSYLFSQISPNHPFPPPSFSPNHLIILPGHAIYLGDQSNHQNLFNSSNWVLEPYQEINSNNSIATFLNHIQIANQLAQNDQNSLLIYSGGQTRSKSNQLTEATSYLRLAQQLNLHLLLNHKSLQMTTEDYALDSWTNLIYSIARFNEYTGQYPQKITIVGHAVKASRFINIHRKALRWPKEKFNYIGLDPIIHSKSSNKINLLHQSNQISQGEKKVYLNFEIDLYGCHGELLEKRKNRNPFRRFHPYRDSCPEIKGLLDWCPINGIDPYPAQLPWSNLI
;
A
#
# COMPACT_ATOMS: atom_id res chain seq x y z
N ASN A 1 37.97 6.79 2.64
CA ASN A 1 37.37 7.95 3.34
C ASN A 1 36.12 8.48 2.64
N SER A 2 35.14 7.62 2.38
CA SER A 2 33.88 7.97 1.69
C SER A 2 32.63 7.57 2.50
N SER A 3 32.80 7.06 3.72
CA SER A 3 31.74 6.58 4.61
C SER A 3 31.25 7.63 5.62
N SER A 4 31.86 8.80 5.71
CA SER A 4 31.52 9.83 6.72
C SER A 4 30.47 10.84 6.27
N TYR A 5 30.07 10.85 5.00
CA TYR A 5 29.12 11.84 4.46
C TYR A 5 27.67 11.36 4.35
N LEU A 6 27.38 10.07 4.61
CA LEU A 6 26.03 9.51 4.51
C LEU A 6 25.22 9.57 5.83
N PHE A 7 25.85 9.91 6.95
CA PHE A 7 25.18 9.93 8.26
C PHE A 7 24.57 11.28 8.65
N SER A 8 24.67 12.32 7.81
CA SER A 8 24.17 13.67 8.15
C SER A 8 22.68 13.89 7.88
N GLN A 9 21.96 12.89 7.35
CA GLN A 9 20.52 13.00 7.04
C GLN A 9 19.61 12.19 7.96
N ILE A 10 20.17 11.46 8.92
CA ILE A 10 19.37 10.72 9.90
C ILE A 10 18.96 11.71 10.98
N SER A 11 17.66 11.78 11.27
CA SER A 11 17.13 12.64 12.33
C SER A 11 17.98 12.44 13.59
N PRO A 12 18.66 13.49 14.11
CA PRO A 12 19.66 13.34 15.17
C PRO A 12 19.09 12.80 16.50
N ASN A 13 17.77 12.58 16.57
CA ASN A 13 17.04 12.06 17.71
C ASN A 13 16.38 10.68 17.47
N HIS A 14 16.74 9.94 16.41
CA HIS A 14 16.17 8.61 16.22
C HIS A 14 16.64 7.65 17.33
N PRO A 15 15.73 6.97 18.06
CA PRO A 15 16.08 6.22 19.27
C PRO A 15 16.85 4.92 19.01
N PHE A 16 17.03 4.54 17.74
CA PHE A 16 17.70 3.31 17.31
C PHE A 16 18.88 3.62 16.39
N PRO A 17 19.92 2.75 16.38
CA PRO A 17 21.08 2.91 15.51
C PRO A 17 20.66 2.99 14.04
N PRO A 18 21.45 3.71 13.21
CA PRO A 18 21.15 3.87 11.80
C PRO A 18 21.16 2.51 11.10
N PRO A 19 20.20 2.23 10.20
CA PRO A 19 20.17 0.95 9.51
C PRO A 19 21.39 0.81 8.59
N SER A 20 21.92 -0.41 8.48
CA SER A 20 23.04 -0.72 7.56
C SER A 20 22.64 -0.63 6.08
N PHE A 21 21.35 -0.46 5.81
CA PHE A 21 20.73 -0.32 4.50
C PHE A 21 20.01 1.02 4.41
N SER A 22 20.31 1.82 3.40
CA SER A 22 19.75 3.16 3.19
C SER A 22 19.02 3.23 1.84
N PRO A 23 17.86 2.59 1.70
CA PRO A 23 17.06 2.67 0.49
C PRO A 23 16.55 4.10 0.32
N ASN A 24 16.29 4.49 -0.92
CA ASN A 24 15.66 5.77 -1.26
C ASN A 24 14.40 5.59 -2.13
N HIS A 25 14.03 4.36 -2.46
CA HIS A 25 12.86 4.05 -3.25
C HIS A 25 11.86 3.23 -2.44
N LEU A 26 10.68 3.80 -2.18
CA LEU A 26 9.57 3.11 -1.55
C LEU A 26 8.72 2.42 -2.62
N ILE A 27 8.59 1.10 -2.53
CA ILE A 27 7.62 0.32 -3.31
C ILE A 27 6.47 -0.06 -2.38
N ILE A 28 5.23 0.27 -2.75
CA ILE A 28 4.03 0.01 -1.94
C ILE A 28 3.16 -1.01 -2.66
N LEU A 29 2.76 -2.06 -1.94
CA LEU A 29 1.70 -2.97 -2.36
C LEU A 29 0.52 -2.88 -1.38
N PRO A 30 -0.53 -2.09 -1.72
CA PRO A 30 -1.76 -2.05 -0.96
C PRO A 30 -2.52 -3.38 -1.00
N GLY A 31 -2.95 -3.85 0.16
CA GLY A 31 -3.82 -4.99 0.34
C GLY A 31 -5.24 -4.73 -0.16
N HIS A 32 -5.88 -5.78 -0.69
CA HIS A 32 -7.28 -5.74 -1.17
C HIS A 32 -8.10 -6.98 -0.78
N ALA A 33 -7.47 -7.95 -0.12
CA ALA A 33 -8.05 -9.17 0.42
C ALA A 33 -7.10 -9.70 1.51
N ILE A 34 -7.56 -10.69 2.28
CA ILE A 34 -6.74 -11.35 3.31
C ILE A 34 -6.64 -12.82 2.98
N TYR A 35 -5.41 -13.33 2.81
CA TYR A 35 -5.17 -14.75 2.63
C TYR A 35 -5.08 -15.45 4.00
N LEU A 36 -5.96 -16.42 4.23
CA LEU A 36 -6.08 -17.24 5.44
C LEU A 36 -5.42 -18.61 5.33
N GLY A 37 -4.97 -18.99 4.13
CA GLY A 37 -4.46 -20.33 3.88
C GLY A 37 -3.19 -20.64 4.69
N ASP A 38 -2.99 -21.93 4.96
CA ASP A 38 -1.83 -22.43 5.70
C ASP A 38 -0.56 -22.34 4.83
N GLN A 39 0.53 -21.90 5.44
CA GLN A 39 1.86 -21.88 4.84
C GLN A 39 2.38 -23.29 4.53
N SER A 40 1.96 -24.30 5.31
CA SER A 40 2.38 -25.69 5.11
C SER A 40 1.71 -26.39 3.92
N ASN A 41 0.58 -25.86 3.44
CA ASN A 41 -0.23 -26.49 2.40
C ASN A 41 -0.24 -25.63 1.13
N HIS A 42 0.62 -25.98 0.18
CA HIS A 42 0.72 -25.31 -1.12
C HIS A 42 -0.45 -25.65 -2.07
N GLN A 43 -1.33 -26.60 -1.73
CA GLN A 43 -2.16 -27.25 -2.73
C GLN A 43 -3.45 -26.54 -3.13
N ASN A 44 -3.77 -25.34 -2.62
CA ASN A 44 -4.93 -24.63 -3.16
C ASN A 44 -4.99 -23.10 -2.93
N LEU A 45 -4.06 -22.35 -3.54
CA LEU A 45 -4.09 -20.87 -3.53
C LEU A 45 -5.39 -20.29 -4.13
N PHE A 46 -5.99 -21.00 -5.07
CA PHE A 46 -7.22 -20.57 -5.77
C PHE A 46 -8.50 -20.98 -5.05
N ASN A 47 -8.42 -21.67 -3.90
CA ASN A 47 -9.59 -21.93 -3.08
C ASN A 47 -10.05 -20.65 -2.41
N SER A 48 -11.22 -20.15 -2.80
CA SER A 48 -11.80 -18.93 -2.24
C SER A 48 -12.06 -19.00 -0.73
N SER A 49 -12.23 -20.19 -0.14
CA SER A 49 -12.38 -20.32 1.32
C SER A 49 -11.12 -19.91 2.10
N ASN A 50 -9.96 -19.89 1.42
CA ASN A 50 -8.69 -19.44 1.98
C ASN A 50 -8.52 -17.92 1.86
N TRP A 51 -9.54 -17.18 1.42
CA TRP A 51 -9.48 -15.74 1.23
C TRP A 51 -10.68 -15.06 1.88
N VAL A 52 -10.42 -13.96 2.58
CA VAL A 52 -11.47 -13.00 2.94
C VAL A 52 -11.62 -12.02 1.79
N LEU A 53 -12.66 -12.21 0.99
CA LEU A 53 -13.00 -11.42 -0.19
C LEU A 53 -14.18 -10.47 0.09
N GLU A 54 -14.27 -9.39 -0.68
CA GLU A 54 -15.48 -8.55 -0.77
C GLU A 54 -16.52 -9.22 -1.69
N PRO A 55 -17.82 -8.91 -1.55
CA PRO A 55 -18.88 -9.56 -2.35
C PRO A 55 -18.64 -9.50 -3.86
N TYR A 56 -18.16 -8.37 -4.37
CA TYR A 56 -17.88 -8.22 -5.81
C TYR A 56 -16.64 -9.02 -6.26
N GLN A 57 -15.71 -9.32 -5.35
CA GLN A 57 -14.54 -10.15 -5.63
C GLN A 57 -14.91 -11.63 -5.68
N GLU A 58 -15.93 -12.06 -4.92
CA GLU A 58 -16.44 -13.43 -4.88
C GLU A 58 -17.16 -13.84 -6.19
N ILE A 59 -17.79 -12.88 -6.91
CA ILE A 59 -18.47 -13.13 -8.20
C ILE A 59 -17.57 -13.92 -9.19
N ASN A 60 -16.28 -13.61 -9.18
CA ASN A 60 -15.26 -14.40 -9.89
C ASN A 60 -13.99 -14.46 -9.04
N SER A 61 -14.03 -15.28 -8.00
CA SER A 61 -12.93 -15.43 -7.04
C SER A 61 -11.61 -15.81 -7.71
N ASN A 62 -11.62 -16.69 -8.70
CA ASN A 62 -10.39 -17.12 -9.39
C ASN A 62 -9.68 -15.94 -10.07
N ASN A 63 -10.44 -15.07 -10.74
CA ASN A 63 -9.91 -13.88 -11.38
C ASN A 63 -9.39 -12.86 -10.35
N SER A 64 -10.14 -12.64 -9.27
CA SER A 64 -9.73 -11.77 -8.16
C SER A 64 -8.42 -12.26 -7.53
N ILE A 65 -8.33 -13.55 -7.20
CA ILE A 65 -7.16 -14.19 -6.61
C ILE A 65 -5.96 -14.13 -7.56
N ALA A 66 -6.14 -14.45 -8.85
CA ALA A 66 -5.09 -14.33 -9.86
C ALA A 66 -4.52 -12.89 -9.91
N THR A 67 -5.40 -11.90 -9.80
CA THR A 67 -5.01 -10.48 -9.78
C THR A 67 -4.15 -10.15 -8.56
N PHE A 68 -4.55 -10.60 -7.37
CA PHE A 68 -3.77 -10.37 -6.14
C PHE A 68 -2.41 -11.06 -6.20
N LEU A 69 -2.35 -12.31 -6.68
CA LEU A 69 -1.11 -13.03 -6.88
C LEU A 69 -0.18 -12.31 -7.87
N ASN A 70 -0.72 -11.79 -8.98
CA ASN A 70 0.03 -11.02 -9.95
C ASN A 70 0.58 -9.72 -9.33
N HIS A 71 -0.22 -8.99 -8.54
CA HIS A 71 0.28 -7.80 -7.83
C HIS A 71 1.45 -8.14 -6.90
N ILE A 72 1.33 -9.22 -6.12
CA ILE A 72 2.40 -9.70 -5.23
C ILE A 72 3.64 -10.03 -6.06
N GLN A 73 3.52 -10.82 -7.12
CA GLN A 73 4.65 -11.18 -7.99
C GLN A 73 5.37 -9.96 -8.57
N ILE A 74 4.63 -9.03 -9.17
CA ILE A 74 5.21 -7.83 -9.79
C ILE A 74 5.87 -6.92 -8.74
N ALA A 75 5.25 -6.70 -7.58
CA ALA A 75 5.83 -5.89 -6.52
C ALA A 75 7.15 -6.49 -5.99
N ASN A 76 7.19 -7.81 -5.80
CA ASN A 76 8.43 -8.51 -5.43
C ASN A 76 9.48 -8.38 -6.53
N GLN A 77 9.13 -8.61 -7.79
CA GLN A 77 10.06 -8.51 -8.92
C GLN A 77 10.66 -7.09 -9.05
N LEU A 78 9.87 -6.04 -8.85
CA LEU A 78 10.37 -4.67 -8.86
C LEU A 78 11.38 -4.44 -7.74
N ALA A 79 11.09 -4.92 -6.54
CA ALA A 79 11.98 -4.77 -5.40
C ALA A 79 13.26 -5.63 -5.55
N GLN A 80 13.17 -6.80 -6.18
CA GLN A 80 14.33 -7.62 -6.52
C GLN A 80 15.26 -6.93 -7.54
N ASN A 81 14.68 -6.19 -8.48
CA ASN A 81 15.43 -5.50 -9.54
C ASN A 81 16.00 -4.15 -9.13
N ASP A 82 15.61 -3.61 -7.96
CA ASP A 82 16.10 -2.34 -7.44
C ASP A 82 16.68 -2.51 -6.03
N GLN A 83 18.01 -2.57 -5.96
CA GLN A 83 18.76 -2.74 -4.71
C GLN A 83 18.61 -1.55 -3.76
N ASN A 84 18.11 -0.40 -4.21
CA ASN A 84 17.87 0.78 -3.37
C ASN A 84 16.42 0.89 -2.91
N SER A 85 15.62 -0.18 -3.12
CA SER A 85 14.20 -0.18 -2.79
C SER A 85 13.89 -0.92 -1.48
N LEU A 86 12.80 -0.49 -0.85
CA LEU A 86 12.13 -1.21 0.24
C LEU A 86 10.68 -1.48 -0.19
N LEU A 87 10.30 -2.76 -0.23
CA LEU A 87 8.92 -3.17 -0.47
C LEU A 87 8.11 -3.14 0.83
N ILE A 88 7.05 -2.35 0.87
CA ILE A 88 6.11 -2.31 1.98
C ILE A 88 4.76 -2.86 1.50
N TYR A 89 4.37 -4.00 2.07
CA TYR A 89 2.99 -4.46 2.00
C TYR A 89 2.16 -3.61 2.97
N SER A 90 1.11 -2.94 2.50
CA SER A 90 0.33 -2.00 3.32
C SER A 90 -1.14 -2.39 3.39
N GLY A 91 -1.72 -2.34 4.58
CA GLY A 91 -3.12 -2.67 4.82
C GLY A 91 -3.33 -3.35 6.17
N GLY A 92 -4.25 -2.81 6.96
CA GLY A 92 -4.53 -3.24 8.31
C GLY A 92 -5.59 -4.35 8.43
N GLN A 93 -6.11 -4.51 9.64
CA GLN A 93 -7.15 -5.49 9.96
C GLN A 93 -8.53 -4.94 9.58
N THR A 94 -8.84 -4.92 8.29
CA THR A 94 -10.07 -4.28 7.78
C THR A 94 -11.34 -5.13 7.94
N ARG A 95 -11.20 -6.41 8.34
CA ARG A 95 -12.28 -7.41 8.35
C ARG A 95 -12.37 -8.14 9.69
N SER A 96 -13.57 -8.21 10.27
CA SER A 96 -13.82 -9.01 11.48
C SER A 96 -13.51 -10.51 11.29
N LYS A 97 -13.76 -11.04 10.08
CA LYS A 97 -13.54 -12.45 9.73
C LYS A 97 -12.06 -12.88 9.63
N SER A 98 -11.09 -11.98 9.82
CA SER A 98 -9.68 -12.28 9.55
C SER A 98 -8.87 -12.83 10.73
N ASN A 99 -9.49 -13.13 11.88
CA ASN A 99 -8.79 -13.63 13.07
C ASN A 99 -7.53 -12.82 13.42
N GLN A 100 -7.64 -11.48 13.40
CA GLN A 100 -6.54 -10.53 13.66
C GLN A 100 -5.44 -10.49 12.58
N LEU A 101 -5.60 -11.16 11.44
CA LEU A 101 -4.66 -11.01 10.33
C LEU A 101 -4.91 -9.69 9.59
N THR A 102 -3.84 -8.98 9.26
CA THR A 102 -3.87 -7.77 8.43
C THR A 102 -3.73 -8.16 6.96
N GLU A 103 -4.19 -7.28 6.06
CA GLU A 103 -3.97 -7.47 4.63
C GLU A 103 -2.45 -7.54 4.32
N ALA A 104 -1.66 -6.62 4.88
CA ALA A 104 -0.22 -6.54 4.70
C ALA A 104 0.52 -7.83 5.13
N THR A 105 0.28 -8.30 6.36
CA THR A 105 0.91 -9.51 6.87
C THR A 105 0.49 -10.73 6.05
N SER A 106 -0.77 -10.82 5.63
CA SER A 106 -1.23 -11.95 4.80
C SER A 106 -0.50 -12.00 3.44
N TYR A 107 -0.25 -10.85 2.82
CA TYR A 107 0.45 -10.78 1.54
C TYR A 107 1.94 -11.08 1.70
N LEU A 108 2.60 -10.59 2.75
CA LEU A 108 3.99 -10.95 3.05
C LEU A 108 4.14 -12.47 3.26
N ARG A 109 3.25 -13.09 4.05
CA ARG A 109 3.25 -14.54 4.28
C ARG A 109 3.05 -15.33 2.99
N LEU A 110 2.17 -14.85 2.11
CA LEU A 110 1.92 -15.47 0.81
C LEU A 110 3.14 -15.34 -0.11
N ALA A 111 3.80 -14.18 -0.14
CA ALA A 111 5.04 -13.99 -0.90
C ALA A 111 6.16 -14.92 -0.40
N GLN A 112 6.26 -15.15 0.91
CA GLN A 112 7.18 -16.11 1.51
C GLN A 112 6.85 -17.55 1.11
N GLN A 113 5.58 -17.95 1.21
CA GLN A 113 5.10 -19.29 0.80
C GLN A 113 5.37 -19.56 -0.69
N LEU A 114 5.30 -18.53 -1.53
CA LEU A 114 5.61 -18.59 -2.95
C LEU A 114 7.11 -18.49 -3.27
N ASN A 115 7.98 -18.43 -2.24
CA ASN A 115 9.42 -18.26 -2.38
C ASN A 115 9.84 -17.02 -3.20
N LEU A 116 9.00 -15.98 -3.27
CA LEU A 116 9.28 -14.75 -4.01
C LEU A 116 10.37 -13.88 -3.35
N HIS A 117 10.74 -14.22 -2.12
CA HIS A 117 11.85 -13.59 -1.40
C HIS A 117 13.21 -14.21 -1.76
N LEU A 118 13.22 -15.42 -2.34
CA LEU A 118 14.44 -16.11 -2.76
C LEU A 118 14.83 -15.60 -4.15
N LEU A 119 15.98 -14.95 -4.24
CA LEU A 119 16.48 -14.43 -5.51
C LEU A 119 16.97 -15.55 -6.43
N LEU A 120 16.97 -15.23 -7.74
CA LEU A 120 17.83 -15.88 -8.73
C LEU A 120 19.35 -15.60 -8.49
N ASN A 121 19.69 -14.67 -7.59
CA ASN A 121 21.02 -14.07 -7.39
C ASN A 121 21.50 -13.96 -5.91
N HIS A 122 20.97 -14.75 -4.96
CA HIS A 122 21.46 -14.89 -3.56
C HIS A 122 21.53 -13.65 -2.62
N LYS A 123 21.11 -12.45 -3.01
CA LYS A 123 20.84 -11.32 -2.09
C LYS A 123 19.44 -11.45 -1.43
N SER A 124 19.24 -10.87 -0.25
CA SER A 124 17.93 -10.86 0.42
C SER A 124 17.08 -9.66 -0.03
N LEU A 125 15.82 -9.92 -0.41
CA LEU A 125 14.83 -8.88 -0.68
C LEU A 125 14.54 -8.08 0.59
N GLN A 126 14.61 -6.76 0.51
CA GLN A 126 14.23 -5.88 1.62
C GLN A 126 12.73 -5.62 1.56
N MET A 127 11.98 -6.22 2.48
CA MET A 127 10.54 -6.11 2.55
C MET A 127 10.04 -6.04 4.00
N THR A 128 8.96 -5.30 4.23
CA THR A 128 8.31 -5.18 5.54
C THR A 128 6.80 -4.94 5.38
N THR A 129 6.10 -4.79 6.50
CA THR A 129 4.65 -4.53 6.55
C THR A 129 4.33 -3.16 7.14
N GLU A 130 3.21 -2.62 6.69
CA GLU A 130 2.48 -1.50 7.27
C GLU A 130 1.07 -2.00 7.60
N ASP A 131 0.78 -2.20 8.89
CA ASP A 131 -0.35 -3.00 9.36
C ASP A 131 -1.55 -2.17 9.87
N TYR A 132 -1.60 -0.87 9.55
CA TYR A 132 -2.60 0.08 10.05
C TYR A 132 -3.42 0.78 8.96
N ALA A 133 -3.02 0.77 7.70
CA ALA A 133 -3.81 1.43 6.65
C ALA A 133 -5.22 0.85 6.50
N LEU A 134 -6.21 1.72 6.35
CA LEU A 134 -7.64 1.35 6.25
C LEU A 134 -8.28 1.79 4.92
N ASP A 135 -7.59 2.67 4.19
CA ASP A 135 -8.02 3.21 2.90
C ASP A 135 -6.81 3.57 2.03
N SER A 136 -7.03 4.04 0.80
CA SER A 136 -5.94 4.36 -0.12
C SER A 136 -5.06 5.53 0.33
N TRP A 137 -5.59 6.46 1.13
CA TRP A 137 -4.82 7.60 1.64
C TRP A 137 -3.84 7.12 2.70
N THR A 138 -4.35 6.39 3.69
CA THR A 138 -3.56 5.77 4.76
C THR A 138 -2.57 4.74 4.22
N ASN A 139 -2.91 3.97 3.18
CA ASN A 139 -1.95 3.08 2.51
C ASN A 139 -0.70 3.84 2.03
N LEU A 140 -0.88 5.06 1.53
CA LEU A 140 0.23 5.86 1.03
C LEU A 140 1.01 6.52 2.16
N ILE A 141 0.34 7.34 2.99
CA ILE A 141 1.01 8.14 4.01
C ILE A 141 1.61 7.28 5.15
N TYR A 142 0.96 6.18 5.53
CA TYR A 142 1.52 5.28 6.54
C TYR A 142 2.68 4.46 5.98
N SER A 143 2.69 4.11 4.69
CA SER A 143 3.86 3.49 4.08
C SER A 143 5.06 4.45 4.01
N ILE A 144 4.82 5.75 3.77
CA ILE A 144 5.86 6.78 3.84
C ILE A 144 6.43 6.89 5.26
N ALA A 145 5.56 6.92 6.27
CA ALA A 145 5.97 6.93 7.68
C ALA A 145 6.74 5.65 8.04
N ARG A 146 6.22 4.48 7.64
CA ARG A 146 6.85 3.18 7.88
C ARG A 146 8.22 3.06 7.22
N PHE A 147 8.39 3.63 6.04
CA PHE A 147 9.69 3.72 5.37
C PHE A 147 10.67 4.54 6.23
N ASN A 148 10.25 5.68 6.77
CA ASN A 148 11.08 6.47 7.67
C ASN A 148 11.42 5.72 8.97
N GLU A 149 10.46 5.05 9.62
CA GLU A 149 10.73 4.20 10.78
C GLU A 149 11.77 3.10 10.49
N TYR A 150 11.71 2.51 9.29
CA TYR A 150 12.58 1.40 8.91
C TYR A 150 13.98 1.87 8.49
N THR A 151 14.10 3.09 7.94
CA THR A 151 15.30 3.54 7.22
C THR A 151 15.97 4.77 7.83
N GLY A 152 15.29 5.48 8.72
CA GLY A 152 15.72 6.76 9.30
C GLY A 152 15.54 7.97 8.36
N GLN A 153 15.03 7.79 7.14
CA GLN A 153 14.85 8.87 6.15
C GLN A 153 13.54 8.72 5.35
N TYR A 154 13.04 9.79 4.76
CA TYR A 154 11.88 9.71 3.85
C TYR A 154 12.32 9.25 2.44
N PRO A 155 11.46 8.55 1.68
CA PRO A 155 11.83 8.09 0.36
C PRO A 155 12.02 9.26 -0.62
N GLN A 156 12.88 9.09 -1.62
CA GLN A 156 13.04 10.03 -2.74
C GLN A 156 12.15 9.67 -3.93
N LYS A 157 11.76 8.39 -4.05
CA LYS A 157 10.91 7.86 -5.11
C LYS A 157 9.84 6.96 -4.52
N ILE A 158 8.63 7.02 -5.05
CA ILE A 158 7.52 6.11 -4.69
C ILE A 158 7.05 5.38 -5.95
N THR A 159 6.87 4.06 -5.84
CA THR A 159 6.15 3.23 -6.82
C THR A 159 5.05 2.47 -6.12
N ILE A 160 3.81 2.56 -6.61
CA ILE A 160 2.68 1.77 -6.10
C ILE A 160 2.32 0.70 -7.11
N VAL A 161 2.07 -0.53 -6.65
CA VAL A 161 1.54 -1.63 -7.46
C VAL A 161 0.11 -1.92 -7.01
N GLY A 162 -0.85 -1.91 -7.93
CA GLY A 162 -2.25 -2.18 -7.59
C GLY A 162 -3.17 -2.20 -8.79
N HIS A 163 -4.48 -2.18 -8.53
CA HIS A 163 -5.48 -2.20 -9.60
C HIS A 163 -5.39 -0.94 -10.48
N ALA A 164 -5.36 -1.11 -11.81
CA ALA A 164 -5.21 0.01 -12.74
C ALA A 164 -6.28 1.10 -12.58
N VAL A 165 -7.53 0.72 -12.27
CA VAL A 165 -8.63 1.68 -12.02
C VAL A 165 -8.31 2.70 -10.92
N LYS A 166 -7.44 2.37 -9.95
CA LYS A 166 -7.09 3.24 -8.82
C LYS A 166 -5.97 4.23 -9.16
N ALA A 167 -5.28 4.06 -10.28
CA ALA A 167 -4.09 4.84 -10.64
C ALA A 167 -4.36 6.34 -10.61
N SER A 168 -5.45 6.79 -11.23
CA SER A 168 -5.84 8.19 -11.28
C SER A 168 -6.01 8.81 -9.89
N ARG A 169 -6.63 8.10 -8.93
CA ARG A 169 -6.79 8.61 -7.56
C ARG A 169 -5.43 8.81 -6.88
N PHE A 170 -4.52 7.85 -6.99
CA PHE A 170 -3.19 7.97 -6.39
C PHE A 170 -2.38 9.11 -7.03
N ILE A 171 -2.37 9.21 -8.37
CA ILE A 171 -1.54 10.16 -9.12
C ILE A 171 -2.10 11.60 -9.04
N ASN A 172 -3.42 11.75 -9.16
CA ASN A 172 -4.03 13.07 -9.34
C ASN A 172 -4.58 13.67 -8.05
N ILE A 173 -4.82 12.85 -7.02
CA ILE A 173 -5.34 13.30 -5.73
C ILE A 173 -4.28 13.09 -4.64
N HIS A 174 -3.99 11.84 -4.26
CA HIS A 174 -3.14 11.55 -3.10
C HIS A 174 -1.72 12.12 -3.23
N ARG A 175 -1.07 11.92 -4.39
CA ARG A 175 0.25 12.49 -4.67
C ARG A 175 0.24 14.02 -4.58
N LYS A 176 -0.81 14.68 -5.10
CA LYS A 176 -0.93 16.15 -5.06
C LYS A 176 -1.13 16.65 -3.63
N ALA A 177 -1.97 15.98 -2.83
CA ALA A 177 -2.17 16.31 -1.42
C ALA A 177 -0.87 16.20 -0.59
N LEU A 178 0.03 15.30 -0.98
CA LEU A 178 1.39 15.19 -0.42
C LEU A 178 2.42 16.13 -1.07
N ARG A 179 2.06 16.86 -2.12
CA ARG A 179 3.00 17.68 -2.94
C ARG A 179 4.21 16.88 -3.45
N TRP A 180 4.02 15.59 -3.73
CA TRP A 180 5.12 14.74 -4.23
C TRP A 180 5.36 15.03 -5.73
N PRO A 181 6.63 15.22 -6.17
CA PRO A 181 6.95 15.46 -7.58
C PRO A 181 6.44 14.33 -8.48
N LYS A 182 5.91 14.67 -9.65
CA LYS A 182 5.28 13.70 -10.57
C LYS A 182 6.30 12.71 -11.11
N GLU A 183 7.52 13.17 -11.34
CA GLU A 183 8.67 12.45 -11.89
C GLU A 183 9.24 11.43 -10.88
N LYS A 184 8.88 11.58 -9.60
CA LYS A 184 9.30 10.73 -8.49
C LYS A 184 8.18 9.84 -7.96
N PHE A 185 7.04 9.78 -8.66
CA PHE A 185 5.86 9.04 -8.23
C PHE A 185 5.29 8.20 -9.38
N ASN A 186 5.43 6.88 -9.29
CA ASN A 186 4.96 5.93 -10.29
C ASN A 186 3.79 5.10 -9.77
N TYR A 187 2.88 4.73 -10.67
CA TYR A 187 1.82 3.77 -10.38
C TYR A 187 1.82 2.69 -11.46
N ILE A 188 1.97 1.44 -11.05
CA ILE A 188 1.89 0.26 -11.91
C ILE A 188 0.50 -0.34 -11.71
N GLY A 189 -0.39 0.00 -12.65
CA GLY A 189 -1.74 -0.50 -12.72
C GLY A 189 -1.76 -1.87 -13.39
N LEU A 190 -2.27 -2.86 -12.67
CA LEU A 190 -2.47 -4.22 -13.17
C LEU A 190 -3.97 -4.50 -13.21
N ASP A 191 -4.43 -4.95 -14.36
CA ASP A 191 -5.81 -5.40 -14.55
C ASP A 191 -5.93 -6.90 -14.29
N PRO A 192 -7.14 -7.39 -13.98
CA PRO A 192 -7.37 -8.82 -13.88
C PRO A 192 -7.01 -9.53 -15.19
N ILE A 193 -6.32 -10.66 -15.08
CA ILE A 193 -5.92 -11.46 -16.26
C ILE A 193 -7.17 -12.11 -16.85
N ILE A 194 -7.73 -11.49 -17.89
CA ILE A 194 -8.85 -12.06 -18.64
C ILE A 194 -8.31 -13.21 -19.50
N HIS A 195 -8.34 -14.44 -18.98
CA HIS A 195 -8.09 -15.61 -19.81
C HIS A 195 -9.21 -15.76 -20.84
N SER A 196 -8.85 -15.67 -22.13
CA SER A 196 -9.75 -15.67 -23.29
C SER A 196 -10.65 -16.90 -23.43
N LYS A 197 -10.42 -17.96 -22.65
CA LYS A 197 -11.20 -19.20 -22.64
C LYS A 197 -12.35 -19.22 -21.61
N SER A 198 -12.57 -18.15 -20.85
CA SER A 198 -13.65 -18.11 -19.86
C SER A 198 -15.01 -18.03 -20.55
N SER A 199 -15.87 -19.03 -20.32
CA SER A 199 -17.27 -19.09 -20.72
C SER A 199 -18.17 -18.02 -20.06
N ASN A 200 -17.63 -17.21 -19.13
CA ASN A 200 -18.38 -16.23 -18.32
C ASN A 200 -17.99 -14.76 -18.60
N LYS A 201 -17.95 -14.37 -19.89
CA LYS A 201 -17.65 -12.99 -20.31
C LYS A 201 -18.58 -11.93 -19.69
N ILE A 202 -19.86 -12.28 -19.46
CA ILE A 202 -20.86 -11.38 -18.87
C ILE A 202 -20.52 -11.06 -17.41
N ASN A 203 -20.18 -12.07 -16.60
CA ASN A 203 -19.84 -11.85 -15.18
C ASN A 203 -18.55 -11.03 -15.03
N LEU A 204 -17.58 -11.21 -15.93
CA LEU A 204 -16.35 -10.41 -15.98
C LEU A 204 -16.65 -8.93 -16.29
N LEU A 205 -17.50 -8.66 -17.27
CA LEU A 205 -17.93 -7.30 -17.62
C LEU A 205 -18.72 -6.64 -16.47
N HIS A 206 -19.58 -7.40 -15.81
CA HIS A 206 -20.33 -6.90 -14.67
C HIS A 206 -19.40 -6.55 -13.50
N GLN A 207 -18.45 -7.44 -13.18
CA GLN A 207 -17.45 -7.21 -12.13
C GLN A 207 -16.57 -5.98 -12.46
N SER A 208 -16.09 -5.84 -13.69
CA SER A 208 -15.27 -4.69 -14.09
C SER A 208 -16.03 -3.36 -14.04
N ASN A 209 -17.32 -3.37 -14.40
CA ASN A 209 -18.19 -2.20 -14.29
C ASN A 209 -18.42 -1.81 -12.83
N GLN A 210 -18.71 -2.76 -11.94
CA GLN A 210 -18.86 -2.49 -10.50
C GLN A 210 -17.58 -1.91 -9.88
N ILE A 211 -16.42 -2.48 -10.23
CA ILE A 211 -15.11 -1.98 -9.79
C ILE A 211 -14.89 -0.54 -10.26
N SER A 212 -15.17 -0.26 -11.53
CA SER A 212 -14.96 1.07 -12.14
C SER A 212 -15.91 2.12 -11.56
N GLN A 213 -17.18 1.78 -11.36
CA GLN A 213 -18.17 2.68 -10.76
C GLN A 213 -17.86 2.95 -9.28
N GLY A 214 -17.54 1.90 -8.52
CA GLY A 214 -17.12 2.03 -7.12
C GLY A 214 -15.86 2.88 -6.99
N GLU A 215 -14.90 2.70 -7.88
CA GLU A 215 -13.69 3.52 -7.91
C GLU A 215 -13.98 4.98 -8.28
N LYS A 216 -14.81 5.24 -9.29
CA LYS A 216 -15.24 6.59 -9.67
C LYS A 216 -15.89 7.32 -8.49
N LYS A 217 -16.77 6.65 -7.73
CA LYS A 217 -17.39 7.23 -6.54
C LYS A 217 -16.34 7.63 -5.50
N VAL A 218 -15.41 6.74 -5.19
CA VAL A 218 -14.37 7.01 -4.19
C VAL A 218 -13.40 8.11 -4.69
N TYR A 219 -13.07 8.13 -5.98
CA TYR A 219 -12.29 9.21 -6.59
C TYR A 219 -12.96 10.57 -6.36
N LEU A 220 -14.24 10.70 -6.73
CA LEU A 220 -15.00 11.95 -6.56
C LEU A 220 -15.09 12.38 -5.09
N ASN A 221 -15.27 11.43 -4.17
CA ASN A 221 -15.29 11.74 -2.74
C ASN A 221 -13.94 12.32 -2.27
N PHE A 222 -12.81 11.81 -2.77
CA PHE A 222 -11.49 12.35 -2.42
C PHE A 222 -11.19 13.70 -3.10
N GLU A 223 -11.88 14.07 -4.19
CA GLU A 223 -11.73 15.42 -4.78
C GLU A 223 -12.26 16.53 -3.88
N ILE A 224 -13.25 16.23 -3.02
CA ILE A 224 -13.84 17.16 -2.07
C ILE A 224 -13.40 16.92 -0.62
N ASP A 225 -12.58 15.90 -0.38
CA ASP A 225 -12.04 15.54 0.94
C ASP A 225 -10.68 14.84 0.76
N LEU A 226 -9.65 15.64 0.47
CA LEU A 226 -8.31 15.20 0.06
C LEU A 226 -7.66 14.22 1.04
N TYR A 227 -7.96 14.36 2.33
CA TYR A 227 -7.36 13.60 3.43
C TYR A 227 -8.29 12.47 3.95
N GLY A 228 -9.49 12.32 3.37
CA GLY A 228 -10.49 11.34 3.78
C GLY A 228 -10.99 11.55 5.21
N CYS A 229 -11.13 12.81 5.59
CA CYS A 229 -11.40 13.29 6.94
C CYS A 229 -12.90 13.44 7.24
N HIS A 230 -13.75 13.44 6.22
CA HIS A 230 -15.15 13.83 6.33
C HIS A 230 -16.07 12.82 5.64
N GLY A 231 -17.36 12.95 5.94
CA GLY A 231 -18.45 12.27 5.24
C GLY A 231 -18.23 10.76 5.06
N GLU A 232 -18.50 10.28 3.84
CA GLU A 232 -18.46 8.85 3.51
C GLU A 232 -17.05 8.23 3.68
N LEU A 233 -15.98 9.00 3.44
CA LEU A 233 -14.61 8.50 3.56
C LEU A 233 -14.24 8.22 5.02
N LEU A 234 -14.57 9.15 5.92
CA LEU A 234 -14.37 8.97 7.35
C LEU A 234 -15.18 7.80 7.89
N GLU A 235 -16.47 7.71 7.53
CA GLU A 235 -17.33 6.60 7.99
C GLU A 235 -16.83 5.25 7.46
N LYS A 236 -16.38 5.20 6.20
CA LYS A 236 -15.74 4.01 5.64
C LYS A 236 -14.47 3.63 6.39
N ARG A 237 -13.64 4.60 6.78
CA ARG A 237 -12.42 4.36 7.58
C ARG A 237 -12.77 3.82 8.96
N LYS A 238 -13.74 4.41 9.66
CA LYS A 238 -14.22 3.93 10.98
C LYS A 238 -14.73 2.48 10.91
N ASN A 239 -15.56 2.18 9.91
CA ASN A 239 -16.13 0.85 9.70
C ASN A 239 -15.07 -0.23 9.38
N ARG A 240 -13.90 0.17 8.89
CA ARG A 240 -12.76 -0.71 8.63
C ARG A 240 -11.81 -0.86 9.81
N ASN A 241 -12.13 -0.31 10.98
CA ASN A 241 -11.34 -0.52 12.20
C ASN A 241 -12.12 -1.28 13.30
N PRO A 242 -12.67 -2.48 13.01
CA PRO A 242 -13.45 -3.22 14.01
C PRO A 242 -12.62 -3.60 15.25
N PHE A 243 -11.29 -3.65 15.11
CA PHE A 243 -10.34 -3.97 16.18
C PHE A 243 -9.82 -2.75 16.96
N ARG A 244 -10.29 -1.53 16.62
CA ARG A 244 -9.97 -0.28 17.34
C ARG A 244 -8.47 -0.03 17.49
N ARG A 245 -7.70 -0.30 16.44
CA ARG A 245 -6.24 -0.07 16.42
C ARG A 245 -5.91 1.38 16.09
N PHE A 246 -4.78 1.85 16.64
CA PHE A 246 -4.21 3.16 16.37
C PHE A 246 -2.80 2.98 15.81
N HIS A 247 -2.43 3.79 14.82
CA HIS A 247 -1.11 3.76 14.24
C HIS A 247 -0.09 4.50 15.12
N PRO A 248 1.19 4.10 15.13
CA PRO A 248 2.23 4.73 15.97
C PRO A 248 2.88 5.97 15.34
N TYR A 249 2.60 6.26 14.07
CA TYR A 249 3.35 7.25 13.26
C TYR A 249 3.36 8.69 13.77
N ARG A 250 2.47 9.05 14.72
CA ARG A 250 2.53 10.36 15.38
C ARG A 250 3.77 10.52 16.25
N ASP A 251 4.21 9.44 16.87
CA ASP A 251 5.32 9.43 17.82
C ASP A 251 6.63 9.08 17.11
N SER A 252 6.58 8.15 16.16
CA SER A 252 7.78 7.69 15.45
C SER A 252 8.19 8.57 14.27
N CYS A 253 7.28 9.37 13.72
CA CYS A 253 7.55 10.30 12.61
C CYS A 253 7.06 11.73 12.94
N PRO A 254 7.65 12.40 13.95
CA PRO A 254 7.18 13.71 14.43
C PRO A 254 7.20 14.79 13.34
N GLU A 255 8.07 14.68 12.34
CA GLU A 255 8.21 15.63 11.23
C GLU A 255 6.97 15.67 10.30
N ILE A 256 6.17 14.60 10.27
CA ILE A 256 4.91 14.55 9.52
C ILE A 256 3.68 14.49 10.41
N LYS A 257 3.82 14.59 11.75
CA LYS A 257 2.68 14.56 12.69
C LYS A 257 1.58 15.55 12.31
N GLY A 258 1.95 16.79 11.97
CA GLY A 258 0.98 17.80 11.56
C GLY A 258 0.23 17.43 10.27
N LEU A 259 0.88 16.73 9.32
CA LEU A 259 0.23 16.23 8.11
C LEU A 259 -0.69 15.04 8.42
N LEU A 260 -0.29 14.14 9.33
CA LEU A 260 -1.12 13.00 9.78
C LEU A 260 -2.41 13.48 10.47
N ASP A 261 -2.34 14.63 11.15
CA ASP A 261 -3.47 15.24 11.88
C ASP A 261 -4.23 16.27 11.03
N TRP A 262 -3.77 16.54 9.81
CA TRP A 262 -4.34 17.58 8.97
C TRP A 262 -5.73 17.21 8.45
N CYS A 263 -6.70 18.04 8.80
CA CYS A 263 -8.12 17.79 8.56
C CYS A 263 -8.82 19.13 8.32
N PRO A 264 -8.67 19.73 7.13
CA PRO A 264 -9.18 21.07 6.85
C PRO A 264 -10.71 21.06 6.79
N ILE A 265 -11.37 22.08 7.34
CA ILE A 265 -12.84 22.14 7.43
C ILE A 265 -13.53 22.01 6.05
N ASN A 266 -12.91 22.57 5.00
CA ASN A 266 -13.44 22.48 3.64
C ASN A 266 -13.05 21.18 2.91
N GLY A 267 -12.30 20.29 3.55
CA GLY A 267 -11.83 19.02 3.00
C GLY A 267 -10.68 19.13 1.99
N ILE A 268 -10.38 20.32 1.47
CA ILE A 268 -9.54 20.50 0.28
C ILE A 268 -8.33 21.42 0.47
N ASP A 269 -8.25 22.16 1.57
CA ASP A 269 -7.07 23.01 1.79
C ASP A 269 -5.81 22.15 1.97
N PRO A 270 -4.73 22.42 1.22
CA PRO A 270 -3.50 21.67 1.35
C PRO A 270 -2.86 21.92 2.72
N TYR A 271 -2.16 20.92 3.25
CA TYR A 271 -1.38 21.06 4.48
C TYR A 271 -0.37 22.22 4.34
N PRO A 272 -0.44 23.25 5.22
CA PRO A 272 0.22 24.53 4.97
C PRO A 272 1.73 24.52 5.30
N ALA A 273 2.17 23.65 6.21
CA ALA A 273 3.57 23.64 6.66
C ALA A 273 4.50 22.92 5.67
N GLN A 274 5.81 23.11 5.84
CA GLN A 274 6.83 22.42 5.03
C GLN A 274 6.80 20.91 5.29
N LEU A 275 6.97 20.11 4.23
CA LEU A 275 7.09 18.65 4.32
C LEU A 275 8.55 18.20 4.23
N PRO A 276 8.93 17.07 4.85
CA PRO A 276 10.32 16.59 4.84
C PRO A 276 10.90 16.38 3.43
N TRP A 277 10.06 16.09 2.44
CA TRP A 277 10.43 15.88 1.03
C TRP A 277 10.26 17.12 0.14
N SER A 278 10.09 18.31 0.72
CA SER A 278 9.89 19.54 -0.08
C SER A 278 11.11 19.88 -0.96
N ASN A 279 12.29 19.35 -0.63
CA ASN A 279 13.53 19.51 -1.41
C ASN A 279 13.61 18.59 -2.65
N LEU A 280 12.64 17.69 -2.86
CA LEU A 280 12.55 16.88 -4.07
C LEU A 280 11.91 17.64 -5.26
N ILE A 281 11.29 18.79 -4.97
CA ILE A 281 10.57 19.64 -5.93
C ILE A 281 11.57 20.44 -6.77
#